data_AF-A0A6H0ZV95-F1
#
_entry.id   AF-A0A6H0ZV95-F1
#
_cell.length_a   1.000
_cell.length_b   1.000
_cell.length_c   1.000
_cell.angle_alpha   90.00
_cell.angle_beta   90.00
_cell.angle_gamma   90.00
#
_symmetry.space_group_name_H-M   'P 1'
#
loop_
_entity.id
_entity.type
_entity.pdbx_description
1 polymer ?
#
loop_
_entity_poly.entity_id
_entity_poly.type
_entity_poly.pdbx_seq_one_letter_code
_entity_poly.pdbx_strand_id
1 'polypeptide(L)' 'MNDANTLNYTIEQILEVHASGLVQAAELFERFAGDRAAIDKMMKRCPHREDKEQC' A
#
# COMPACT_ATOMS: atom_id res chain seq x y z
N MET A 1 -16.02 12.20 17.44
CA MET A 1 -15.42 11.93 16.12
C MET A 1 -15.41 10.42 16.01
N ASN A 2 -16.50 9.88 15.46
CA ASN A 2 -16.77 8.44 15.51
C ASN A 2 -15.88 7.74 14.50
N ASP A 3 -15.04 6.86 15.05
CA ASP A 3 -14.53 5.63 14.50
C ASP A 3 -14.44 5.68 12.98
N ALA A 4 -13.32 6.28 12.54
CA ALA A 4 -12.80 6.08 11.22
C ALA A 4 -12.97 4.60 10.90
N ASN A 5 -13.79 4.36 9.88
CA ASN A 5 -14.01 3.09 9.25
C ASN A 5 -12.63 2.52 8.84
N THR A 6 -11.91 1.90 9.77
CA THR A 6 -10.65 1.18 9.59
C THR A 6 -11.00 -0.11 8.89
N LEU A 7 -11.56 0.01 7.69
CA LEU A 7 -11.61 -1.07 6.74
C LEU A 7 -10.15 -1.32 6.38
N ASN A 8 -9.61 -2.37 7.00
CA ASN A 8 -8.37 -2.97 6.55
C ASN A 8 -8.50 -3.24 5.06
N TYR A 9 -7.48 -2.89 4.29
CA TYR A 9 -7.41 -3.27 2.90
C TYR A 9 -7.46 -4.79 2.79
N THR A 10 -8.30 -5.30 1.90
CA THR A 10 -8.19 -6.67 1.40
C THR A 10 -7.10 -6.74 0.34
N ILE A 11 -6.58 -7.94 0.06
CA ILE A 11 -5.55 -8.14 -0.97
C ILE A 11 -6.00 -7.53 -2.32
N GLU A 12 -7.27 -7.72 -2.69
CA GLU A 12 -7.86 -7.14 -3.91
C GLU A 12 -7.80 -5.60 -3.92
N GLN A 13 -8.09 -4.94 -2.80
CA GLN A 13 -8.00 -3.48 -2.69
C GLN A 13 -6.56 -2.99 -2.74
N ILE A 14 -5.60 -3.72 -2.18
CA ILE A 14 -4.17 -3.39 -2.30
C ILE A 14 -3.75 -3.46 -3.77
N LEU A 15 -4.18 -4.50 -4.49
CA LEU A 15 -3.91 -4.64 -5.93
C LEU A 15 -4.51 -3.50 -6.75
N GLU A 16 -5.75 -3.13 -6.48
CA GLU A 16 -6.44 -2.04 -7.20
C GLU A 16 -5.79 -0.68 -6.92
N VAL A 17 -5.53 -0.36 -5.64
CA VAL A 17 -5.08 0.98 -5.24
C VAL A 17 -3.59 1.21 -5.53
N HIS A 18 -2.77 0.17 -5.36
CA HIS A 18 -1.32 0.30 -5.46
C HIS A 18 -0.72 -0.32 -6.72
N ALA A 19 -1.53 -0.97 -7.57
CA ALA A 19 -1.08 -1.70 -8.78
C ALA A 19 0.10 -2.65 -8.50
N SER A 20 0.21 -3.13 -7.27
CA SER A 20 1.25 -4.03 -6.81
C SER A 20 1.09 -5.39 -7.49
N GLY A 21 2.19 -6.14 -7.69
CA GLY A 21 2.07 -7.56 -8.04
C GLY A 21 1.39 -8.35 -6.91
N LEU A 22 0.72 -9.46 -7.24
CA LEU A 22 -0.02 -10.31 -6.27
C LEU A 22 0.82 -10.74 -5.06
N VAL A 23 2.09 -11.04 -5.28
CA VAL A 23 3.06 -11.38 -4.23
C VAL A 23 3.30 -10.22 -3.27
N GLN A 24 3.45 -9.00 -3.80
CA GLN A 24 3.70 -7.81 -3.00
C GLN A 24 2.45 -7.41 -2.19
N ALA A 25 1.25 -7.55 -2.77
CA ALA A 25 0.02 -7.30 -2.04
C ALA A 25 -0.20 -8.30 -0.90
N ALA A 26 0.11 -9.57 -1.11
CA ALA A 26 0.06 -10.60 -0.07
C ALA A 26 1.06 -10.31 1.06
N GLU A 27 2.30 -9.93 0.73
CA GLU A 27 3.31 -9.56 1.72
C GLU A 27 2.89 -8.33 2.55
N LEU A 28 2.31 -7.30 1.91
CA LEU A 28 1.79 -6.12 2.59
C LEU A 28 0.60 -6.47 3.51
N PHE A 29 -0.30 -7.33 3.04
CA PHE A 29 -1.43 -7.79 3.83
C PHE A 29 -0.97 -8.61 5.04
N GLU A 30 -0.04 -9.53 4.88
CA GLU A 30 0.51 -10.34 5.98
C GLU A 30 1.27 -9.48 6.99
N ARG A 31 2.11 -8.55 6.50
CA ARG A 31 2.96 -7.70 7.32
C ARG A 31 2.21 -6.65 8.13
N PHE A 32 1.14 -6.10 7.56
CA PHE A 32 0.36 -5.03 8.18
C PHE A 32 -1.04 -5.47 8.59
N ALA A 33 -1.39 -6.75 8.44
CA ALA A 33 -2.74 -7.28 8.65
C ALA A 33 -3.84 -6.52 7.87
N GLY A 34 -3.47 -5.99 6.70
CA GLY A 34 -4.34 -5.11 5.91
C GLY A 34 -4.49 -3.70 6.46
N ASP A 35 -3.72 -3.25 7.46
CA ASP A 35 -3.84 -1.90 8.01
C ASP A 35 -3.60 -0.83 6.94
N ARG A 36 -4.68 -0.13 6.60
CA ARG A 36 -4.70 0.83 5.49
C ARG A 36 -3.72 1.97 5.70
N ALA A 37 -3.60 2.48 6.93
CA ALA A 37 -2.73 3.62 7.23
C ALA A 37 -1.25 3.23 7.18
N ALA A 38 -0.91 2.04 7.66
CA ALA A 38 0.45 1.52 7.61
C ALA A 38 0.88 1.17 6.18
N ILE A 39 0.00 0.51 5.40
CA ILE A 39 0.25 0.19 3.99
C ILE A 39 0.40 1.47 3.17
N ASP A 40 -0.53 2.42 3.29
CA ASP A 40 -0.48 3.69 2.57
C ASP A 40 0.78 4.49 2.93
N LYS A 41 1.18 4.50 4.20
CA LYS A 41 2.42 5.14 4.66
C LYS A 41 3.67 4.45 4.12
N MET A 42 3.68 3.12 3.99
CA MET A 42 4.79 2.36 3.42
C MET A 42 4.90 2.61 1.91
N MET A 43 3.78 2.55 1.20
CA MET A 43 3.72 2.79 -0.25
C MET A 43 4.03 4.24 -0.62
N LYS A 44 3.57 5.22 0.18
CA LYS A 44 3.96 6.64 0.04
C LYS A 44 5.43 6.90 0.39
N ARG A 45 6.06 6.03 1.19
CA ARG A 45 7.48 6.12 1.54
C ARG A 45 8.42 5.56 0.49
N CYS A 46 7.94 4.78 -0.48
CA CYS A 46 8.69 4.60 -1.71
C CYS A 46 8.67 5.97 -2.39
N PRO A 47 9.76 6.75 -2.33
CA PRO A 47 9.82 7.94 -3.16
C PRO A 47 9.70 7.41 -4.58
N HIS A 48 8.94 8.14 -5.41
CA HIS A 48 9.12 8.07 -6.85
C HIS A 48 10.63 7.99 -7.08
N ARG A 49 11.14 6.81 -7.47
CA ARG A 49 12.40 6.75 -8.17
C ARG A 49 12.03 7.30 -9.53
N GLU A 50 11.78 8.62 -9.59
CA GLU A 50 12.06 9.38 -10.79
C GLU A 50 13.54 9.11 -10.99
N ASP A 51 13.79 8.04 -11.74
CA ASP A 51 14.84 8.02 -12.74
C ASP A 51 14.59 9.24 -13.62
N LYS A 52 14.90 10.43 -13.09
CA LYS A 52 15.37 11.50 -13.92
C LYS A 52 16.76 11.05 -14.29
N GLU A 53 16.82 10.30 -15.38
CA GLU A 53 17.79 10.54 -16.45
C GLU A 53 18.00 12.06 -16.57
N GLN A 54 18.92 12.59 -15.78
CA GLN A 54 19.66 13.77 -16.18
C GLN A 54 20.78 13.22 -17.05
N CYS A 55 20.50 13.16 -18.36
CA CYS A 55 21.51 13.24 -19.40
C CYS A 55 22.45 14.44 -19.15
#